data_AF-A0A2K9HNF8-F1
#
_entry.id   AF-A0A2K9HNF8-F1
#
_cell.length_a   1.000
_cell.length_b   1.000
_cell.length_c   1.000
_cell.angle_alpha   90.00
_cell.angle_beta   90.00
_cell.angle_gamma   90.00
#
_symmetry.space_group_name_H-M   'P 1'
#
loop_
_entity.id
_entity.type
_entity.pdbx_description
1 polymer ?
#
loop_
_entity_poly.entity_id
_entity_poly.type
_entity_poly.pdbx_seq_one_letter_code
_entity_poly.pdbx_strand_id
1 'polypeptide(L)'
;MTKLITLKNLLKTLTPNEDVLTLSINLNKLKYQQDERLHLKSALTEIKKYSMEHPELNYKELERQVDNLIDQNLPYQGITLFIQGNTLELFVLPRTTVDEVKLTISKSPDLLSILREQPNKMYYLLALEGTSFRLFKIVDKTVAPVKLDADAPTDLVETLGSEKRGGELNFTGQGGSTTFHGHNETSKEKQIDLERYYREINKYLVETIDLTVPIVLMGLPKNLALFKRISEKLSLSEIQISKSPTDLTNAQIEKTTSNEISEQEVETITDDVAAINNKRVLTDTAEIDQAIDTNQLNKLIVNVGNLSNSVDDHLYNDINRIISRALKINSQVVVLKQEEPQSPALLEATTY
;
A
#
# COMPACT_ATOMS: atom_id res chain seq x y z
N MET A 1 20.56 18.20 -2.78
CA MET A 1 20.76 16.75 -2.52
C MET A 1 19.38 16.11 -2.50
N THR A 2 19.17 15.05 -3.26
CA THR A 2 17.87 14.37 -3.39
C THR A 2 17.68 13.35 -2.28
N LYS A 3 16.53 13.35 -1.61
CA LYS A 3 16.20 12.38 -0.55
C LYS A 3 14.84 11.73 -0.77
N LEU A 4 14.78 10.40 -0.72
CA LEU A 4 13.52 9.67 -0.69
C LEU A 4 12.78 9.92 0.63
N ILE A 5 11.45 10.07 0.58
CA ILE A 5 10.64 10.37 1.76
C ILE A 5 9.27 9.65 1.74
N THR A 6 8.67 9.51 2.91
CA THR A 6 7.26 9.11 3.09
C THR A 6 6.41 10.33 3.46
N LEU A 7 5.09 10.31 3.21
CA LEU A 7 4.21 11.42 3.60
C LEU A 7 4.28 11.75 5.10
N LYS A 8 4.37 10.73 5.96
CA LYS A 8 4.50 10.90 7.40
C LYS A 8 5.80 11.62 7.79
N ASN A 9 6.91 11.25 7.16
CA ASN A 9 8.21 11.87 7.46
C ASN A 9 8.31 13.26 6.83
N LEU A 10 7.73 13.47 5.65
CA LEU A 10 7.65 14.77 4.99
C LEU A 10 7.06 15.81 5.93
N LEU A 11 5.90 15.53 6.53
CA LEU A 11 5.21 16.49 7.40
C LEU A 11 5.97 16.84 8.69
N LYS A 12 6.94 16.02 9.09
CA LYS A 12 7.84 16.31 10.21
C LYS A 12 9.07 17.12 9.79
N THR A 13 9.43 17.05 8.52
CA THR A 13 10.60 17.73 7.95
C THR A 13 10.27 19.13 7.44
N LEU A 14 9.05 19.35 6.94
CA LEU A 14 8.65 20.65 6.40
C LEU A 14 8.63 21.73 7.48
N THR A 15 9.21 22.88 7.15
CA THR A 15 9.13 24.09 7.96
C THR A 15 7.69 24.63 7.93
N PRO A 16 7.03 24.87 9.07
CA PRO A 16 5.69 25.45 9.10
C PRO A 16 5.63 26.85 8.47
N ASN A 17 4.51 27.18 7.83
CA ASN A 17 4.20 28.50 7.22
C ASN A 17 5.10 28.95 6.06
N GLU A 18 6.07 28.12 5.66
CA GLU A 18 6.85 28.30 4.45
C GLU A 18 6.11 27.72 3.24
N ASP A 19 6.33 28.32 2.07
CA ASP A 19 5.78 27.80 0.83
C ASP A 19 6.39 26.43 0.51
N VAL A 20 5.53 25.53 0.07
CA VAL A 20 5.85 24.18 -0.37
C VAL A 20 5.46 24.07 -1.83
N LEU A 21 6.46 23.90 -2.68
CA LEU A 21 6.29 23.56 -4.08
C LEU A 21 6.07 22.05 -4.15
N THR A 22 4.90 21.62 -4.59
CA THR A 22 4.56 20.22 -4.82
C THR A 22 4.47 19.96 -6.31
N LEU A 23 5.44 19.23 -6.87
CA LEU A 23 5.50 18.90 -8.30
C LEU A 23 5.34 17.39 -8.48
N SER A 24 4.16 16.97 -8.93
CA SER A 24 3.89 15.59 -9.35
C SER A 24 4.25 15.40 -10.81
N ILE A 25 4.89 14.27 -11.13
CA ILE A 25 5.39 13.95 -12.46
C ILE A 25 5.02 12.50 -12.81
N ASN A 26 4.33 12.30 -13.93
CA ASN A 26 4.11 10.96 -14.48
C ASN A 26 5.31 10.55 -15.36
N LEU A 27 6.23 9.76 -14.79
CA LEU A 27 7.44 9.29 -15.46
C LEU A 27 7.13 8.37 -16.65
N ASN A 28 6.02 7.65 -16.61
CA ASN A 28 5.62 6.79 -17.73
C ASN A 28 5.19 7.63 -18.93
N LYS A 29 4.20 8.52 -18.74
CA LYS A 29 3.67 9.40 -19.79
C LYS A 29 4.76 10.31 -20.38
N LEU A 30 5.71 10.79 -19.58
CA LEU A 30 6.83 11.60 -20.08
C LEU A 30 7.62 10.93 -21.22
N LYS A 31 7.73 9.59 -21.22
CA LYS A 31 8.48 8.85 -22.24
C LYS A 31 7.87 8.98 -23.63
N TYR A 32 6.54 9.02 -23.73
CA TYR A 32 5.83 8.91 -25.02
C TYR A 32 4.85 10.06 -25.32
N GLN A 33 4.39 10.81 -24.33
CA GLN A 33 3.43 11.92 -24.54
C GLN A 33 4.13 13.27 -24.63
N GLN A 34 3.91 13.98 -25.74
CA GLN A 34 4.45 15.33 -25.94
C GLN A 34 3.81 16.33 -24.98
N ASP A 35 2.51 16.23 -24.76
CA ASP A 35 1.76 17.14 -23.87
C ASP A 35 2.28 17.06 -22.43
N GLU A 36 2.58 15.85 -21.93
CA GLU A 36 3.16 15.66 -20.60
C GLU A 36 4.52 16.35 -20.43
N ARG A 37 5.38 16.29 -21.46
CA ARG A 37 6.67 17.00 -21.47
C ARG A 37 6.47 18.52 -21.49
N LEU A 38 5.43 18.99 -22.19
CA LEU A 38 5.08 20.41 -22.21
C LEU A 38 4.60 20.88 -20.83
N HIS A 39 3.77 20.08 -20.14
CA HIS A 39 3.32 20.36 -18.77
C HIS A 39 4.51 20.48 -17.80
N LEU A 40 5.48 19.55 -17.88
CA LEU A 40 6.72 19.65 -17.07
C LEU A 40 7.51 20.92 -17.37
N LYS A 41 7.68 21.26 -18.65
CA LYS A 41 8.38 22.50 -19.03
C LYS A 41 7.66 23.75 -18.50
N SER A 42 6.33 23.76 -18.55
CA SER A 42 5.51 24.85 -18.01
C SER A 42 5.68 24.96 -16.49
N ALA A 43 5.61 23.83 -15.77
CA ALA A 43 5.84 23.78 -14.33
C ALA A 43 7.24 24.29 -13.95
N LEU A 44 8.29 23.83 -14.63
CA LEU A 44 9.66 24.33 -14.38
C LEU A 44 9.81 25.82 -14.70
N THR A 45 9.10 26.32 -15.72
CA THR A 45 9.08 27.76 -16.03
C THR A 45 8.41 28.58 -14.92
N GLU A 46 7.36 28.03 -14.31
CA GLU A 46 6.68 28.66 -13.18
C GLU A 46 7.54 28.68 -11.91
N ILE A 47 8.21 27.56 -11.60
CA ILE A 47 9.20 27.50 -10.51
C ILE A 47 10.32 28.50 -10.74
N LYS A 48 10.78 28.68 -11.98
CA LYS A 48 11.79 29.68 -12.34
C LYS A 48 11.31 31.09 -12.02
N LYS A 49 10.07 31.44 -12.36
CA LYS A 49 9.49 32.75 -12.04
C LYS A 49 9.41 32.94 -10.54
N TYR A 50 8.91 31.94 -9.80
CA TYR A 50 8.86 31.96 -8.35
C TYR A 50 10.25 32.21 -7.73
N SER A 51 11.30 31.55 -8.24
CA SER A 51 12.68 31.78 -7.75
C SER A 51 13.23 33.19 -7.96
N MET A 52 12.63 34.01 -8.84
CA MET A 52 13.03 35.41 -9.03
C MET A 52 12.61 36.28 -7.83
N GLU A 53 11.52 35.92 -7.17
CA GLU A 53 10.99 36.59 -5.98
C GLU A 53 11.49 35.92 -4.68
N HIS A 54 12.03 34.70 -4.80
CA HIS A 54 12.52 33.84 -3.71
C HIS A 54 13.97 33.40 -3.94
N PRO A 55 14.98 34.28 -3.73
CA PRO A 55 16.39 34.02 -4.06
C PRO A 55 17.03 32.84 -3.31
N GLU A 56 16.44 32.42 -2.18
CA GLU A 56 16.82 31.22 -1.43
C GLU A 56 16.65 29.94 -2.25
N LEU A 57 15.72 29.93 -3.21
CA LEU A 57 15.49 28.81 -4.11
C LEU A 57 16.50 28.82 -5.26
N ASN A 58 17.48 27.91 -5.21
CA ASN A 58 18.43 27.72 -6.31
C ASN A 58 17.77 26.94 -7.47
N TYR A 59 17.09 27.66 -8.37
CA TYR A 59 16.40 27.08 -9.52
C TYR A 59 17.31 26.23 -10.42
N LYS A 60 18.53 26.67 -10.70
CA LYS A 60 19.45 25.94 -11.59
C LYS A 60 19.81 24.57 -11.03
N GLU A 61 20.03 24.50 -9.72
CA GLU A 61 20.32 23.23 -9.05
C GLU A 61 19.08 22.34 -8.97
N LEU A 62 17.89 22.93 -8.78
CA LEU A 62 16.61 22.21 -8.84
C LEU A 62 16.39 21.59 -10.22
N GLU A 63 16.50 22.38 -11.29
CA GLU A 63 16.35 21.93 -12.67
C GLU A 63 17.30 20.75 -12.97
N ARG A 64 18.57 20.90 -12.60
CA ARG A 64 19.58 19.83 -12.74
C ARG A 64 19.21 18.55 -11.96
N GLN A 65 18.66 18.66 -10.76
CA GLN A 65 18.24 17.50 -9.96
C GLN A 65 17.01 16.81 -10.54
N VAL A 66 16.06 17.58 -11.09
CA VAL A 66 14.87 17.05 -11.78
C VAL A 66 15.27 16.29 -13.04
N ASP A 67 16.13 16.87 -13.88
CA ASP A 67 16.60 16.22 -15.11
C ASP A 67 17.31 14.90 -14.80
N ASN A 68 18.21 14.91 -13.82
CA ASN A 68 18.92 13.70 -13.39
C ASN A 68 17.96 12.60 -12.90
N LEU A 69 16.92 12.97 -12.14
CA LEU A 69 15.91 12.01 -11.68
C LEU A 69 15.14 11.36 -12.84
N ILE A 70 14.83 12.13 -13.88
CA ILE A 70 14.11 11.63 -15.06
C ILE A 70 15.01 10.68 -15.87
N ASP A 71 16.29 11.01 -16.02
CA ASP A 71 17.26 10.21 -16.78
C ASP A 71 17.61 8.87 -16.13
N GLN A 72 17.43 8.74 -14.80
CA GLN A 72 17.78 7.53 -14.04
C GLN A 72 16.93 6.29 -14.34
N ASN A 73 15.91 6.37 -15.21
CA ASN A 73 14.98 5.26 -15.49
C ASN A 73 14.45 4.58 -14.22
N LEU A 74 13.92 5.40 -13.29
CA LEU A 74 13.42 4.93 -12.01
C LEU A 74 12.32 3.86 -12.19
N PRO A 75 12.22 2.89 -11.25
CA PRO A 75 11.25 1.79 -11.33
C PRO A 75 9.81 2.22 -10.95
N TYR A 76 9.54 3.53 -10.86
CA TYR A 76 8.25 4.09 -10.43
C TYR A 76 7.45 4.61 -11.64
N GLN A 77 6.12 4.55 -11.59
CA GLN A 77 5.30 5.13 -12.66
C GLN A 77 5.27 6.66 -12.59
N GLY A 78 5.46 7.22 -11.39
CA GLY A 78 5.59 8.66 -11.17
C GLY A 78 6.41 9.00 -9.93
N ILE A 79 6.64 10.30 -9.75
CA ILE A 79 7.27 10.86 -8.55
C ILE A 79 6.55 12.15 -8.17
N THR A 80 6.50 12.46 -6.88
CA THR A 80 6.13 13.79 -6.38
C THR A 80 7.32 14.39 -5.66
N LEU A 81 7.67 15.59 -6.08
CA LEU A 81 8.77 16.37 -5.55
C LEU A 81 8.22 17.42 -4.59
N PHE A 82 8.90 17.60 -3.45
CA PHE A 82 8.61 18.68 -2.51
C PHE A 82 9.85 19.55 -2.33
N ILE A 83 9.67 20.85 -2.50
CA ILE A 83 10.72 21.85 -2.30
C ILE A 83 10.19 22.96 -1.38
N GLN A 84 11.00 23.37 -0.42
CA GLN A 84 10.82 24.61 0.32
C GLN A 84 12.00 25.53 0.01
N GLY A 85 11.72 26.82 -0.25
CA GLY A 85 12.75 27.79 -0.68
C GLY A 85 13.92 27.90 0.30
N ASN A 86 13.66 27.74 1.60
CA ASN A 86 14.68 27.80 2.65
C ASN A 86 15.59 26.56 2.76
N THR A 87 15.39 25.53 1.93
CA THR A 87 16.18 24.30 1.93
C THR A 87 16.75 23.99 0.54
N LEU A 88 17.97 23.45 0.50
CA LEU A 88 18.57 22.88 -0.72
C LEU A 88 18.22 21.38 -0.91
N GLU A 89 17.26 20.89 -0.11
CA GLU A 89 16.84 19.50 -0.10
C GLU A 89 15.65 19.32 -1.03
N LEU A 90 15.78 18.39 -1.98
CA LEU A 90 14.70 17.95 -2.83
C LEU A 90 14.17 16.64 -2.25
N PHE A 91 12.97 16.68 -1.68
CA PHE A 91 12.31 15.47 -1.20
C PHE A 91 11.55 14.81 -2.34
N VAL A 92 11.74 13.50 -2.49
CA VAL A 92 11.12 12.69 -3.54
C VAL A 92 10.25 11.64 -2.89
N LEU A 93 8.96 11.69 -3.20
CA LEU A 93 8.01 10.64 -2.92
C LEU A 93 7.82 9.82 -4.20
N PRO A 94 8.31 8.57 -4.26
CA PRO A 94 7.93 7.64 -5.33
C PRO A 94 6.41 7.51 -5.42
N ARG A 95 5.84 7.37 -6.62
CA ARG A 95 4.40 7.24 -6.84
C ARG A 95 4.05 6.06 -7.73
N THR A 96 2.98 5.35 -7.36
CA THR A 96 2.31 4.29 -8.11
C THR A 96 1.70 4.75 -9.42
N THR A 97 1.15 5.95 -9.35
CA THR A 97 0.20 6.55 -10.25
C THR A 97 0.31 8.03 -10.02
N VAL A 98 0.40 8.77 -11.10
CA VAL A 98 0.28 10.22 -11.16
C VAL A 98 -0.56 10.45 -12.39
N ASP A 99 -1.66 11.19 -12.30
CA ASP A 99 -2.53 11.33 -13.46
C ASP A 99 -1.80 12.12 -14.56
N GLU A 100 -1.25 13.28 -14.22
CA GLU A 100 -0.49 14.16 -15.12
C GLU A 100 0.52 15.00 -14.32
N VAL A 101 1.44 15.65 -15.02
CA VAL A 101 2.32 16.63 -14.39
C VAL A 101 1.49 17.77 -13.82
N LYS A 102 1.63 18.00 -12.52
CA LYS A 102 0.93 19.06 -11.79
C LYS A 102 1.88 19.74 -10.81
N LEU A 103 1.89 21.07 -10.85
CA LEU A 103 2.58 21.92 -9.88
C LEU A 103 1.54 22.64 -9.02
N THR A 104 1.79 22.65 -7.72
CA THR A 104 1.07 23.48 -6.75
C THR A 104 2.09 24.21 -5.87
N ILE A 105 1.89 25.51 -5.63
CA ILE A 105 2.70 26.32 -4.71
C ILE A 105 1.76 26.84 -3.62
N SER A 106 1.94 26.37 -2.38
CA SER A 106 1.03 26.70 -1.28
C SER A 106 1.73 26.58 0.09
N LYS A 107 1.08 27.03 1.16
CA LYS A 107 1.56 26.91 2.55
C LYS A 107 1.53 25.48 3.11
N SER A 108 0.95 24.56 2.37
CA SER A 108 0.92 23.12 2.66
C SER A 108 1.17 22.30 1.40
N PRO A 109 1.78 21.11 1.51
CA PRO A 109 1.91 20.21 0.36
C PRO A 109 0.54 19.84 -0.21
N ASP A 110 0.47 19.60 -1.53
CA ASP A 110 -0.75 19.16 -2.24
C ASP A 110 -1.06 17.67 -1.97
N LEU A 111 -1.35 17.37 -0.70
CA LEU A 111 -1.70 16.03 -0.21
C LEU A 111 -3.02 15.54 -0.76
N LEU A 112 -3.96 16.43 -1.07
CA LEU A 112 -5.25 16.06 -1.64
C LEU A 112 -5.04 15.42 -3.01
N SER A 113 -4.25 16.01 -3.91
CA SER A 113 -3.92 15.37 -5.19
C SER A 113 -3.21 14.04 -4.98
N ILE A 114 -2.25 14.00 -4.07
CA ILE A 114 -1.43 12.82 -3.79
C ILE A 114 -2.28 11.66 -3.24
N LEU A 115 -3.16 11.94 -2.28
CA LEU A 115 -3.98 10.91 -1.62
C LEU A 115 -5.19 10.52 -2.47
N ARG A 116 -5.66 11.41 -3.35
CA ARG A 116 -6.66 11.09 -4.35
C ARG A 116 -6.13 10.00 -5.28
N GLU A 117 -4.93 10.16 -5.81
CA GLU A 117 -4.24 9.14 -6.60
C GLU A 117 -3.88 7.94 -5.69
N GLN A 118 -4.47 6.76 -5.92
CA GLN A 118 -4.48 5.66 -4.93
C GLN A 118 -3.11 5.42 -4.29
N PRO A 119 -3.05 5.25 -2.95
CA PRO A 119 -1.79 5.17 -2.22
C PRO A 119 -0.90 4.03 -2.73
N ASN A 120 0.42 4.21 -2.54
CA ASN A 120 1.43 3.17 -2.69
C ASN A 120 1.25 2.09 -1.62
N LYS A 121 0.23 1.25 -1.78
CA LYS A 121 0.07 0.09 -0.93
C LYS A 121 1.02 -0.98 -1.44
N MET A 122 2.04 -1.21 -0.63
CA MET A 122 2.92 -2.35 -0.80
C MET A 122 2.35 -3.50 0.01
N TYR A 123 2.32 -4.67 -0.62
CA TYR A 123 2.00 -5.92 0.05
C TYR A 123 3.05 -6.96 -0.32
N TYR A 124 3.19 -7.98 0.51
CA TYR A 124 3.60 -9.28 0.02
C TYR A 124 2.36 -10.11 -0.33
N LEU A 125 2.44 -10.93 -1.37
CA LEU A 125 1.47 -12.00 -1.61
C LEU A 125 2.14 -13.33 -1.28
N LEU A 126 1.60 -14.05 -0.31
CA LEU A 126 1.98 -15.43 -0.04
C LEU A 126 0.95 -16.38 -0.64
N ALA A 127 1.31 -17.02 -1.75
CA ALA A 127 0.51 -18.03 -2.41
C ALA A 127 0.86 -19.42 -1.88
N LEU A 128 -0.06 -20.04 -1.13
CA LEU A 128 0.11 -21.33 -0.47
C LEU A 128 -0.48 -22.47 -1.31
N GLU A 129 0.37 -23.38 -1.79
CA GLU A 129 0.03 -24.50 -2.68
C GLU A 129 -0.04 -25.85 -1.95
N GLY A 130 -0.22 -25.84 -0.63
CA GLY A 130 -0.27 -27.05 0.19
C GLY A 130 1.11 -27.66 0.43
N THR A 131 1.85 -28.01 -0.62
CA THR A 131 3.21 -28.59 -0.51
C THR A 131 4.33 -27.64 -0.95
N SER A 132 3.99 -26.49 -1.52
CA SER A 132 4.91 -25.45 -1.99
C SER A 132 4.36 -24.08 -1.65
N PHE A 133 5.17 -23.03 -1.83
CA PHE A 133 4.70 -21.66 -1.79
C PHE A 133 5.36 -20.80 -2.86
N ARG A 134 4.69 -19.72 -3.25
CA ARG A 134 5.26 -18.64 -4.06
C ARG A 134 5.07 -17.33 -3.34
N LEU A 135 6.11 -16.49 -3.38
CA LEU A 135 6.10 -15.16 -2.78
C LEU A 135 6.15 -14.11 -3.89
N PHE A 136 5.30 -13.11 -3.80
CA PHE A 136 5.33 -11.95 -4.70
C PHE A 136 5.40 -10.67 -3.88
N LYS A 137 6.03 -9.65 -4.46
CA LYS A 137 5.97 -8.29 -3.96
C LYS A 137 4.95 -7.55 -4.80
N ILE A 138 3.96 -6.99 -4.14
CA ILE A 138 2.97 -6.12 -4.75
C ILE A 138 3.42 -4.71 -4.45
N VAL A 139 3.73 -3.97 -5.51
CA VAL A 139 3.95 -2.55 -5.45
C VAL A 139 2.99 -1.99 -6.48
N ASP A 140 2.02 -1.20 -6.05
CA ASP A 140 1.29 -0.34 -6.97
C ASP A 140 0.43 -1.15 -7.95
N LYS A 141 -0.20 -2.21 -7.42
CA LYS A 141 -0.95 -3.25 -8.17
C LYS A 141 -0.11 -4.03 -9.19
N THR A 142 1.18 -3.73 -9.29
CA THR A 142 2.15 -4.55 -10.00
C THR A 142 2.58 -5.66 -9.07
N VAL A 143 2.30 -6.88 -9.48
CA VAL A 143 2.65 -8.08 -8.74
C VAL A 143 3.90 -8.64 -9.41
N ALA A 144 4.99 -8.76 -8.67
CA ALA A 144 6.25 -9.29 -9.19
C ALA A 144 6.74 -10.44 -8.31
N PRO A 145 7.18 -11.58 -8.89
CA PRO A 145 7.69 -12.70 -8.11
C PRO A 145 8.95 -12.28 -7.33
N VAL A 146 9.03 -12.69 -6.07
CA VAL A 146 10.24 -12.56 -5.24
C VAL A 146 11.10 -13.79 -5.48
N LYS A 147 12.38 -13.57 -5.79
CA LYS A 147 13.34 -14.65 -5.84
C LYS A 147 13.62 -15.11 -4.41
N LEU A 148 13.36 -16.38 -4.13
CA LEU A 148 13.63 -16.99 -2.84
C LEU A 148 15.12 -17.33 -2.72
N ASP A 149 15.62 -17.26 -1.48
CA ASP A 149 16.99 -17.66 -1.16
C ASP A 149 17.12 -19.20 -1.21
N ALA A 150 18.36 -19.68 -1.25
CA ALA A 150 18.64 -21.11 -1.43
C ALA A 150 18.19 -21.98 -0.24
N ASP A 151 18.01 -21.39 0.93
CA ASP A 151 17.54 -22.02 2.17
C ASP A 151 16.02 -21.88 2.38
N ALA A 152 15.29 -21.33 1.41
CA ALA A 152 13.84 -21.23 1.48
C ALA A 152 13.18 -22.63 1.51
N PRO A 153 12.16 -22.84 2.35
CA PRO A 153 11.44 -24.12 2.43
C PRO A 153 10.49 -24.27 1.23
N THR A 154 11.03 -24.46 0.02
CA THR A 154 10.25 -24.40 -1.24
C THR A 154 9.35 -25.60 -1.46
N ASP A 155 9.67 -26.74 -0.82
CA ASP A 155 8.93 -27.98 -0.93
C ASP A 155 8.80 -28.67 0.45
N LEU A 156 7.59 -29.17 0.75
CA LEU A 156 7.27 -29.82 2.01
C LEU A 156 8.14 -31.07 2.28
N VAL A 157 8.36 -31.90 1.26
CA VAL A 157 9.11 -33.16 1.39
C VAL A 157 10.59 -32.88 1.59
N GLU A 158 11.13 -31.90 0.87
CA GLU A 158 12.51 -31.44 1.07
C GLU A 158 12.70 -30.84 2.48
N THR A 159 11.74 -30.02 2.93
CA THR A 159 11.82 -29.30 4.20
C THR A 159 11.74 -30.23 5.41
N LEU A 160 10.81 -31.20 5.39
CA LEU A 160 10.59 -32.11 6.52
C LEU A 160 11.37 -33.42 6.41
N GLY A 161 11.95 -33.69 5.23
CA GLY A 161 12.55 -34.96 4.87
C GLY A 161 11.51 -35.99 4.44
N SER A 162 11.93 -36.93 3.58
CA SER A 162 11.12 -38.12 3.27
C SER A 162 11.25 -39.12 4.41
N GLU A 163 10.30 -39.13 5.33
CA GLU A 163 10.24 -40.23 6.28
C GLU A 163 9.91 -41.55 5.55
N LYS A 164 10.90 -42.45 5.46
CA LYS A 164 10.64 -43.88 5.27
C LYS A 164 10.05 -44.43 6.58
N ARG A 165 8.78 -44.19 6.83
CA ARG A 165 8.07 -44.91 7.91
C ARG A 165 7.74 -46.31 7.41
N GLY A 166 8.65 -47.23 7.73
CA GLY A 166 8.46 -48.67 7.57
C GLY A 166 7.22 -49.12 8.35
N GLY A 167 6.17 -49.38 7.59
CA GLY A 167 5.02 -50.15 8.01
C GLY A 167 4.75 -51.19 6.94
N GLU A 168 5.68 -52.13 6.75
CA GLU A 168 5.29 -53.42 6.20
C GLU A 168 4.16 -53.92 7.09
N LEU A 169 2.96 -53.95 6.54
CA LEU A 169 1.81 -54.64 7.10
C LEU A 169 2.15 -56.13 7.15
N ASN A 170 2.90 -56.54 8.17
CA ASN A 170 3.03 -57.94 8.51
C ASN A 170 1.67 -58.41 9.05
N PHE A 171 0.88 -58.94 8.12
CA PHE A 171 -0.35 -59.65 8.39
C PHE A 171 -0.01 -60.96 9.10
N THR A 172 -0.23 -61.01 10.41
CA THR A 172 -0.48 -62.27 11.13
C THR A 172 -1.62 -62.03 12.12
N GLY A 173 -2.78 -62.63 11.85
CA GLY A 173 -3.97 -62.46 12.69
C GLY A 173 -5.16 -63.26 12.19
N GLN A 174 -5.18 -64.54 12.57
CA GLN A 174 -6.26 -65.49 12.40
C GLN A 174 -7.51 -65.05 13.19
N GLY A 175 -8.63 -64.82 12.49
CA GLY A 175 -9.99 -64.88 13.03
C GLY A 175 -10.45 -63.72 13.94
N GLY A 176 -11.35 -62.87 13.41
CA GLY A 176 -12.35 -62.14 14.21
C GLY A 176 -12.13 -60.62 14.33
N SER A 177 -13.05 -59.86 13.71
CA SER A 177 -13.28 -58.41 13.89
C SER A 177 -12.10 -57.47 13.61
N THR A 178 -11.94 -57.09 12.34
CA THR A 178 -11.09 -55.96 11.93
C THR A 178 -11.84 -54.63 12.07
N THR A 179 -11.55 -53.85 13.11
CA THR A 179 -11.94 -52.43 13.17
C THR A 179 -10.98 -51.60 12.33
N PHE A 180 -11.47 -51.09 11.20
CA PHE A 180 -10.74 -50.23 10.26
C PHE A 180 -10.37 -48.88 10.94
N HIS A 181 -9.10 -48.65 11.27
CA HIS A 181 -8.58 -47.37 11.82
C HIS A 181 -7.64 -46.61 10.87
N GLY A 182 -7.45 -47.05 9.62
CA GLY A 182 -6.41 -46.49 8.73
C GLY A 182 -6.72 -45.16 8.03
N HIS A 183 -7.99 -44.72 7.94
CA HIS A 183 -8.32 -43.51 7.16
C HIS A 183 -8.10 -42.20 7.95
N ASN A 184 -8.23 -42.27 9.29
CA ASN A 184 -8.09 -41.12 10.18
C ASN A 184 -6.64 -40.84 10.59
N GLU A 185 -5.77 -41.85 10.59
CA GLU A 185 -4.33 -41.68 10.88
C GLU A 185 -3.64 -40.91 9.76
N THR A 186 -3.81 -41.33 8.50
CA THR A 186 -3.18 -40.70 7.33
C THR A 186 -3.60 -39.24 7.12
N SER A 187 -4.85 -38.88 7.44
CA SER A 187 -5.35 -37.51 7.31
C SER A 187 -4.84 -36.59 8.43
N LYS A 188 -4.74 -37.10 9.66
CA LYS A 188 -4.15 -36.38 10.80
C LYS A 188 -2.65 -36.17 10.60
N GLU A 189 -1.92 -37.18 10.14
CA GLU A 189 -0.49 -37.06 9.86
C GLU A 189 -0.21 -36.00 8.80
N LYS A 190 -0.94 -36.03 7.67
CA LYS A 190 -0.83 -35.00 6.62
C LYS A 190 -1.09 -33.59 7.15
N GLN A 191 -2.00 -33.43 8.11
CA GLN A 191 -2.30 -32.14 8.71
C GLN A 191 -1.16 -31.67 9.64
N ILE A 192 -0.55 -32.58 10.40
CA ILE A 192 0.60 -32.28 11.26
C ILE A 192 1.81 -31.86 10.40
N ASP A 193 2.07 -32.59 9.32
CA ASP A 193 3.18 -32.26 8.42
C ASP A 193 2.95 -30.92 7.73
N LEU A 194 1.73 -30.66 7.25
CA LEU A 194 1.38 -29.36 6.68
C LEU A 194 1.57 -28.21 7.68
N GLU A 195 1.18 -28.41 8.94
CA GLU A 195 1.39 -27.40 9.98
C GLU A 195 2.88 -27.16 10.23
N ARG A 196 3.70 -28.23 10.32
CA ARG A 196 5.15 -28.10 10.49
C ARG A 196 5.79 -27.37 9.32
N TYR A 197 5.40 -27.72 8.10
CA TYR A 197 5.88 -27.05 6.89
C TYR A 197 5.55 -25.55 6.90
N TYR A 198 4.33 -25.18 7.25
CA TYR A 198 3.94 -23.78 7.33
C TYR A 198 4.65 -23.02 8.46
N ARG A 199 5.07 -23.70 9.55
CA ARG A 199 5.92 -23.09 10.58
C ARG A 199 7.31 -22.74 10.04
N GLU A 200 7.88 -23.61 9.19
CA GLU A 200 9.16 -23.32 8.53
C GLU A 200 9.04 -22.15 7.54
N ILE A 201 7.96 -22.09 6.74
CA ILE A 201 7.66 -20.92 5.90
C ILE A 201 7.57 -19.65 6.76
N ASN A 202 6.80 -19.67 7.85
CA ASN A 202 6.65 -18.51 8.72
C ASN A 202 8.00 -18.07 9.31
N LYS A 203 8.84 -19.01 9.77
CA LYS A 203 10.18 -18.71 10.28
C LYS A 203 11.05 -18.05 9.21
N TYR A 204 11.10 -18.64 8.01
CA TYR A 204 11.83 -18.08 6.88
C TYR A 204 11.37 -16.66 6.54
N LEU A 205 10.06 -16.41 6.46
CA LEU A 205 9.53 -15.09 6.15
C LEU A 205 9.89 -14.06 7.22
N VAL A 206 9.78 -14.42 8.51
CA VAL A 206 10.14 -13.51 9.62
C VAL A 206 11.58 -13.02 9.53
N GLU A 207 12.47 -13.84 8.97
CA GLU A 207 13.91 -13.54 8.85
C GLU A 207 14.25 -12.81 7.54
N THR A 208 13.42 -12.91 6.50
CA THR A 208 13.78 -12.48 5.13
C THR A 208 13.00 -11.28 4.60
N ILE A 209 11.80 -10.99 5.11
CA ILE A 209 10.97 -9.89 4.59
C ILE A 209 10.89 -8.70 5.55
N ASP A 210 10.52 -7.54 4.99
CA ASP A 210 10.14 -6.38 5.80
C ASP A 210 8.80 -6.64 6.50
N LEU A 211 8.86 -6.91 7.81
CA LEU A 211 7.71 -7.19 8.66
C LEU A 211 6.70 -6.04 8.78
N THR A 212 7.07 -4.83 8.36
CA THR A 212 6.15 -3.68 8.35
C THR A 212 5.23 -3.69 7.13
N VAL A 213 5.52 -4.51 6.12
CA VAL A 213 4.70 -4.64 4.91
C VAL A 213 3.64 -5.74 5.12
N PRO A 214 2.35 -5.43 4.93
CA PRO A 214 1.29 -6.41 5.13
C PRO A 214 1.33 -7.56 4.10
N ILE A 215 0.98 -8.77 4.54
CA ILE A 215 0.96 -9.97 3.71
C ILE A 215 -0.48 -10.36 3.35
N VAL A 216 -0.81 -10.31 2.07
CA VAL A 216 -2.03 -10.90 1.51
C VAL A 216 -1.82 -12.39 1.33
N LEU A 217 -2.76 -13.19 1.81
CA LEU A 217 -2.71 -14.64 1.68
C LEU A 217 -3.56 -15.12 0.48
N MET A 218 -3.01 -16.00 -0.34
CA MET A 218 -3.73 -16.68 -1.42
C MET A 218 -3.68 -18.20 -1.22
N GLY A 219 -4.82 -18.87 -1.28
CA GLY A 219 -4.90 -20.31 -1.05
C GLY A 219 -6.30 -20.83 -0.79
N LEU A 220 -6.42 -22.15 -0.62
CA LEU A 220 -7.66 -22.76 -0.16
C LEU A 220 -7.98 -22.29 1.28
N PRO A 221 -9.25 -22.06 1.65
CA PRO A 221 -9.63 -21.54 2.97
C PRO A 221 -9.00 -22.27 4.16
N LYS A 222 -8.92 -23.61 4.09
CA LYS A 222 -8.29 -24.44 5.13
C LYS A 222 -6.79 -24.12 5.33
N ASN A 223 -6.08 -23.80 4.24
CA ASN A 223 -4.65 -23.48 4.27
C ASN A 223 -4.45 -22.08 4.85
N LEU A 224 -5.30 -21.13 4.44
CA LEU A 224 -5.27 -19.76 4.95
C LEU A 224 -5.52 -19.72 6.46
N ALA A 225 -6.56 -20.42 6.93
CA ALA A 225 -6.89 -20.50 8.35
C ALA A 225 -5.75 -21.14 9.18
N LEU A 226 -5.14 -22.21 8.67
CA LEU A 226 -4.01 -22.85 9.33
C LEU A 226 -2.80 -21.91 9.43
N PHE A 227 -2.43 -21.24 8.33
CA PHE A 227 -1.30 -20.32 8.30
C PHE A 227 -1.52 -19.10 9.22
N LYS A 228 -2.72 -18.51 9.19
CA LYS A 228 -3.12 -17.41 10.09
C LYS A 228 -2.89 -17.76 11.56
N ARG A 229 -3.26 -18.97 11.98
CA ARG A 229 -3.13 -19.43 13.38
C ARG A 229 -1.69 -19.52 13.87
N ILE A 230 -0.71 -19.69 12.98
CA ILE A 230 0.68 -19.98 13.35
C ILE A 230 1.65 -18.83 13.03
N SER A 231 1.15 -17.70 12.51
CA SER A 231 1.96 -16.62 11.94
C SER A 231 1.85 -15.31 12.74
N GLU A 232 1.91 -15.39 14.07
CA GLU A 232 1.66 -14.27 14.99
C GLU A 232 2.60 -13.07 14.81
N LYS A 233 3.81 -13.29 14.28
CA LYS A 233 4.82 -12.23 14.08
C LYS A 233 4.71 -11.52 12.74
N LEU A 234 3.96 -12.07 11.78
CA LEU A 234 3.79 -11.49 10.46
C LEU A 234 2.63 -10.50 10.48
N SER A 235 2.80 -9.36 9.84
CA SER A 235 1.70 -8.41 9.62
C SER A 235 0.79 -8.95 8.52
N LEU A 236 -0.24 -9.74 8.88
CA LEU A 236 -1.19 -10.26 7.90
C LEU A 236 -2.20 -9.17 7.49
N SER A 237 -2.49 -9.08 6.19
CA SER A 237 -3.56 -8.22 5.67
C SER A 237 -4.93 -8.84 5.98
N GLU A 238 -5.93 -7.99 6.18
CA GLU A 238 -7.33 -8.41 6.21
C GLU A 238 -7.78 -8.93 4.83
N ILE A 239 -7.18 -8.40 3.76
CA ILE A 239 -7.41 -8.84 2.38
C ILE A 239 -6.87 -10.27 2.20
N GLN A 240 -7.70 -11.15 1.66
CA GLN A 240 -7.35 -12.54 1.38
C GLN A 240 -7.96 -13.02 0.06
N ILE A 241 -7.25 -13.90 -0.64
CA ILE A 241 -7.67 -14.46 -1.92
C ILE A 241 -7.95 -15.95 -1.71
N SER A 242 -9.23 -16.28 -1.50
CA SER A 242 -9.69 -17.66 -1.23
C SER A 242 -9.77 -18.52 -2.50
N LYS A 243 -8.67 -18.57 -3.25
CA LYS A 243 -8.54 -19.32 -4.50
C LYS A 243 -7.26 -20.14 -4.48
N SER A 244 -7.32 -21.37 -5.00
CA SER A 244 -6.11 -22.19 -5.11
C SER A 244 -5.13 -21.55 -6.10
N PRO A 245 -3.86 -21.31 -5.72
CA PRO A 245 -2.81 -20.93 -6.65
C PRO A 245 -2.34 -22.10 -7.52
N THR A 246 -2.71 -23.33 -7.16
CA THR A 246 -2.45 -24.55 -7.93
C THR A 246 -2.89 -24.36 -9.38
N ASP A 247 -2.02 -24.71 -10.32
CA ASP A 247 -2.20 -24.58 -11.78
C ASP A 247 -2.26 -23.14 -12.32
N LEU A 248 -2.14 -22.11 -11.48
CA LEU A 248 -2.05 -20.73 -11.94
C LEU A 248 -0.60 -20.37 -12.28
N THR A 249 -0.39 -19.88 -13.50
CA THR A 249 0.85 -19.20 -13.91
C THR A 249 1.04 -17.92 -13.11
N ASN A 250 2.28 -17.40 -13.05
CA ASN A 250 2.56 -16.13 -12.39
C ASN A 250 1.69 -15.00 -12.98
N ALA A 251 1.58 -14.89 -14.30
CA ALA A 251 0.72 -13.88 -14.95
C ALA A 251 -0.76 -13.98 -14.53
N GLN A 252 -1.30 -15.18 -14.31
CA GLN A 252 -2.67 -15.37 -13.82
C GLN A 252 -2.82 -15.00 -12.33
N ILE A 253 -1.80 -15.27 -11.52
CA ILE A 253 -1.75 -14.83 -10.12
C ILE A 253 -1.71 -13.31 -10.06
N GLU A 254 -0.84 -12.68 -10.85
CA GLU A 254 -0.71 -11.22 -10.94
C GLU A 254 -2.07 -10.59 -11.25
N LYS A 255 -2.73 -11.03 -12.34
CA LYS A 255 -4.04 -10.52 -12.73
C LYS A 255 -5.13 -10.74 -11.67
N THR A 256 -5.20 -11.95 -11.09
CA THR A 256 -6.21 -12.26 -10.07
C THR A 256 -6.00 -11.39 -8.83
N THR A 257 -4.76 -11.27 -8.39
CA THR A 257 -4.40 -10.53 -7.18
C THR A 257 -4.69 -9.04 -7.30
N SER A 258 -4.32 -8.42 -8.43
CA SER A 258 -4.57 -6.99 -8.64
C SER A 258 -6.07 -6.65 -8.64
N ASN A 259 -6.91 -7.54 -9.17
CA ASN A 259 -8.36 -7.38 -9.17
C ASN A 259 -8.94 -7.53 -7.75
N GLU A 260 -8.65 -8.63 -7.06
CA GLU A 260 -9.20 -8.94 -5.73
C GLU A 260 -8.81 -7.89 -4.68
N ILE A 261 -7.55 -7.43 -4.69
CA ILE A 261 -7.11 -6.35 -3.81
C ILE A 261 -7.89 -5.06 -4.11
N SER A 262 -8.06 -4.73 -5.39
CA SER A 262 -8.80 -3.51 -5.75
C SER A 262 -10.26 -3.57 -5.30
N GLU A 263 -10.92 -4.72 -5.45
CA GLU A 263 -12.31 -4.92 -5.04
C GLU A 263 -12.47 -4.86 -3.52
N GLN A 264 -11.66 -5.60 -2.77
CA GLN A 264 -11.75 -5.65 -1.30
C GLN A 264 -11.33 -4.32 -0.65
N GLU A 265 -10.43 -3.55 -1.27
CA GLU A 265 -10.12 -2.20 -0.79
C GLU A 265 -11.27 -1.23 -0.95
N VAL A 266 -12.04 -1.32 -2.04
CA VAL A 266 -13.25 -0.52 -2.25
C VAL A 266 -14.33 -0.93 -1.23
N GLU A 267 -14.50 -2.23 -0.99
CA GLU A 267 -15.43 -2.74 0.02
C GLU A 267 -15.06 -2.27 1.43
N THR A 268 -13.79 -2.35 1.81
CA THR A 268 -13.29 -1.86 3.11
C THR A 268 -13.55 -0.37 3.29
N ILE A 269 -13.33 0.44 2.24
CA ILE A 269 -13.62 1.88 2.27
C ILE A 269 -15.13 2.12 2.44
N THR A 270 -15.96 1.35 1.73
CA THR A 270 -17.43 1.46 1.80
C THR A 270 -17.95 1.08 3.18
N ASP A 271 -17.42 0.02 3.79
CA ASP A 271 -17.76 -0.42 5.15
C ASP A 271 -17.29 0.58 6.20
N ASP A 272 -16.09 1.14 6.02
CA ASP A 272 -15.57 2.21 6.86
C ASP A 272 -16.48 3.45 6.82
N VAL A 273 -16.96 3.82 5.63
CA VAL A 273 -17.94 4.90 5.42
C VAL A 273 -19.29 4.57 6.07
N ALA A 274 -19.81 3.35 5.87
CA ALA A 274 -21.08 2.93 6.48
C ALA A 274 -21.01 2.88 8.01
N ALA A 275 -19.87 2.50 8.60
CA ALA A 275 -19.66 2.51 10.04
C ALA A 275 -19.61 3.92 10.64
N ILE A 276 -19.21 4.93 9.86
CA ILE A 276 -19.20 6.34 10.26
C ILE A 276 -20.63 6.86 10.47
N ASN A 277 -21.59 6.45 9.63
CA ASN A 277 -22.99 6.84 9.76
C ASN A 277 -23.63 6.45 11.11
N ASN A 278 -23.03 5.51 11.85
CA ASN A 278 -23.50 5.09 13.17
C ASN A 278 -22.78 5.79 14.35
N LYS A 279 -21.82 6.69 14.08
CA LYS A 279 -21.08 7.47 15.08
C LYS A 279 -21.39 8.96 14.96
N ARG A 280 -21.01 9.77 15.95
CA ARG A 280 -21.04 11.22 15.79
C ARG A 280 -20.01 11.61 14.73
N VAL A 281 -20.50 12.08 13.59
CA VAL A 281 -19.69 12.55 12.47
C VAL A 281 -19.53 14.06 12.59
N LEU A 282 -18.29 14.55 12.56
CA LEU A 282 -18.00 15.97 12.40
C LEU A 282 -17.91 16.27 10.92
N THR A 283 -18.67 17.25 10.44
CA THR A 283 -18.64 17.73 9.05
C THR A 283 -18.26 19.20 8.94
N ASP A 284 -18.31 19.92 10.07
CA ASP A 284 -17.87 21.30 10.17
C ASP A 284 -16.35 21.39 10.35
N THR A 285 -15.70 22.22 9.54
CA THR A 285 -14.23 22.36 9.54
C THR A 285 -13.66 22.85 10.87
N ALA A 286 -14.38 23.69 11.62
CA ALA A 286 -13.92 24.19 12.92
C ALA A 286 -14.01 23.11 13.99
N GLU A 287 -15.07 22.28 13.97
CA GLU A 287 -15.16 21.11 14.85
C GLU A 287 -14.06 20.08 14.55
N ILE A 288 -13.75 19.86 13.26
CA ILE A 288 -12.66 18.98 12.83
C ILE A 288 -11.30 19.52 13.31
N ASP A 289 -11.04 20.82 13.10
CA ASP A 289 -9.81 21.46 13.55
C ASP A 289 -9.66 21.36 15.09
N GLN A 290 -10.75 21.53 15.84
CA GLN A 290 -10.75 21.35 17.29
C GLN A 290 -10.43 19.90 17.68
N ALA A 291 -11.03 18.91 17.02
CA ALA A 291 -10.75 17.49 17.27
C ALA A 291 -9.29 17.10 16.96
N ILE A 292 -8.68 17.76 15.98
CA ILE A 292 -7.25 17.64 15.69
C ILE A 292 -6.42 18.24 16.83
N ASP A 293 -6.75 19.45 17.27
CA ASP A 293 -6.01 20.15 18.33
C ASP A 293 -6.07 19.42 19.68
N THR A 294 -7.18 18.73 19.96
CA THR A 294 -7.34 17.88 21.16
C THR A 294 -6.81 16.46 20.97
N ASN A 295 -6.24 16.12 19.81
CA ASN A 295 -5.75 14.78 19.47
C ASN A 295 -6.84 13.69 19.60
N GLN A 296 -8.09 14.05 19.32
CA GLN A 296 -9.27 13.18 19.40
C GLN A 296 -9.70 12.66 18.02
N LEU A 297 -9.20 13.24 16.93
CA LEU A 297 -9.52 12.81 15.58
C LEU A 297 -8.99 11.38 15.31
N ASN A 298 -9.89 10.46 14.97
CA ASN A 298 -9.57 9.08 14.60
C ASN A 298 -9.37 8.94 13.09
N LYS A 299 -10.41 9.27 12.31
CA LYS A 299 -10.43 9.13 10.86
C LYS A 299 -10.99 10.39 10.22
N LEU A 300 -10.34 10.85 9.15
CA LEU A 300 -10.78 11.92 8.25
C LEU A 300 -11.07 11.32 6.88
N ILE A 301 -12.25 11.60 6.35
CA ILE A 301 -12.66 11.28 4.99
C ILE A 301 -12.81 12.58 4.21
N VAL A 302 -12.23 12.60 3.01
CA VAL A 302 -12.36 13.70 2.06
C VAL A 302 -13.05 13.18 0.81
N ASN A 303 -14.30 13.55 0.60
CA ASN A 303 -15.06 13.11 -0.56
C ASN A 303 -14.89 14.10 -1.72
N VAL A 304 -13.90 13.85 -2.58
CA VAL A 304 -13.64 14.72 -3.73
C VAL A 304 -14.67 14.59 -4.83
N GLY A 305 -15.49 13.52 -4.83
CA GLY A 305 -16.62 13.41 -5.74
C GLY A 305 -17.62 14.55 -5.57
N ASN A 306 -17.77 15.04 -4.33
CA ASN A 306 -18.67 16.14 -3.99
C ASN A 306 -18.05 17.54 -4.23
N LEU A 307 -16.81 17.62 -4.74
CA LEU A 307 -16.22 18.89 -5.15
C LEU A 307 -16.86 19.35 -6.46
N SER A 308 -17.40 20.57 -6.49
CA SER A 308 -17.84 21.17 -7.74
C SER A 308 -16.66 21.32 -8.71
N ASN A 309 -16.94 21.33 -10.02
CA ASN A 309 -15.93 21.42 -11.08
C ASN A 309 -15.04 22.69 -11.02
N SER A 310 -15.36 23.65 -10.14
CA SER A 310 -14.57 24.83 -9.84
C SER A 310 -14.34 24.92 -8.33
N VAL A 311 -13.38 24.17 -7.82
CA VAL A 311 -12.95 24.29 -6.42
C VAL A 311 -12.22 25.62 -6.28
N ASP A 312 -12.68 26.47 -5.36
CA ASP A 312 -11.95 27.68 -4.97
C ASP A 312 -10.59 27.29 -4.39
N ASP A 313 -9.52 27.97 -4.82
CA ASP A 313 -8.15 27.72 -4.35
C ASP A 313 -8.05 27.83 -2.83
N HIS A 314 -8.86 28.71 -2.20
CA HIS A 314 -8.93 28.80 -0.75
C HIS A 314 -9.43 27.50 -0.10
N LEU A 315 -10.55 26.95 -0.58
CA LEU A 315 -11.10 25.70 -0.08
C LEU A 315 -10.14 24.53 -0.33
N TYR A 316 -9.50 24.48 -1.50
CA TYR A 316 -8.52 23.46 -1.82
C TYR A 316 -7.31 23.48 -0.87
N ASN A 317 -6.80 24.68 -0.58
CA ASN A 317 -5.71 24.88 0.36
C ASN A 317 -6.12 24.54 1.81
N ASP A 318 -7.34 24.89 2.21
CA ASP A 318 -7.87 24.56 3.53
C ASP A 318 -8.02 23.05 3.74
N ILE A 319 -8.47 22.31 2.72
CA ILE A 319 -8.51 20.84 2.78
C ILE A 319 -7.09 20.27 2.94
N ASN A 320 -6.12 20.74 2.16
CA ASN A 320 -4.72 20.31 2.27
C ASN A 320 -4.12 20.61 3.65
N ARG A 321 -4.48 21.75 4.25
CA ARG A 321 -4.12 22.11 5.63
C ARG A 321 -4.70 21.11 6.63
N ILE A 322 -6.00 20.81 6.55
CA ILE A 322 -6.67 19.86 7.45
C ILE A 322 -6.06 18.46 7.32
N ILE A 323 -5.85 17.96 6.10
CA ILE A 323 -5.17 16.68 5.84
C ILE A 323 -3.78 16.67 6.47
N SER A 324 -3.00 17.73 6.26
CA SER A 324 -1.64 17.85 6.82
C SER A 324 -1.65 17.77 8.34
N ARG A 325 -2.61 18.42 9.01
CA ARG A 325 -2.72 18.38 10.47
C ARG A 325 -3.20 17.02 10.98
N ALA A 326 -4.19 16.40 10.34
CA ALA A 326 -4.68 15.07 10.68
C ALA A 326 -3.57 14.00 10.59
N LEU A 327 -2.77 14.03 9.51
CA LEU A 327 -1.64 13.09 9.36
C LEU A 327 -0.53 13.30 10.40
N LYS A 328 -0.31 14.55 10.88
CA LYS A 328 0.69 14.85 11.92
C LYS A 328 0.36 14.18 13.26
N ILE A 329 -0.94 14.06 13.58
CA ILE A 329 -1.41 13.37 14.78
C ILE A 329 -1.64 11.86 14.58
N ASN A 330 -1.26 11.32 13.41
CA ASN A 330 -1.42 9.92 13.02
C ASN A 330 -2.90 9.46 12.86
N SER A 331 -3.84 10.38 12.60
CA SER A 331 -5.20 10.01 12.21
C SER A 331 -5.20 9.34 10.83
N GLN A 332 -6.13 8.43 10.61
CA GLN A 332 -6.34 7.81 9.30
C GLN A 332 -6.97 8.83 8.34
N VAL A 333 -6.41 9.00 7.14
CA VAL A 333 -6.99 9.86 6.10
C VAL A 333 -7.36 9.04 4.88
N VAL A 334 -8.59 9.19 4.41
CA VAL A 334 -9.13 8.53 3.22
C VAL A 334 -9.65 9.60 2.25
N VAL A 335 -9.31 9.49 0.97
CA VAL A 335 -9.79 10.40 -0.07
C VAL A 335 -10.62 9.59 -1.09
N LEU A 336 -11.91 9.91 -1.21
CA LEU A 336 -12.85 9.20 -2.08
C LEU A 336 -12.93 9.89 -3.43
N LYS A 337 -12.55 9.17 -4.50
CA LYS A 337 -12.51 9.71 -5.88
C LYS A 337 -13.89 9.94 -6.51
N GLN A 338 -14.88 9.12 -6.13
CA GLN A 338 -16.22 9.14 -6.71
C GLN A 338 -17.21 9.63 -5.67
N GLU A 339 -18.33 10.21 -6.11
CA GLU A 339 -19.43 10.54 -5.23
C GLU A 339 -19.93 9.26 -4.57
N GLU A 340 -19.72 9.12 -3.27
CA GLU A 340 -20.33 8.08 -2.46
C GLU A 340 -21.60 8.64 -1.79
N PRO A 341 -22.81 8.14 -2.15
CA PRO A 341 -24.07 8.64 -1.59
C PRO A 341 -24.18 8.52 -0.06
N GLN A 342 -23.38 7.64 0.53
CA GLN A 342 -23.31 7.39 1.97
C GLN A 342 -22.43 8.41 2.73
N SER A 343 -21.61 9.21 2.01
CA SER A 343 -20.77 10.30 2.54
C SER A 343 -21.03 11.60 1.78
N PRO A 344 -22.17 12.29 2.00
CA PRO A 344 -22.56 13.45 1.21
C PRO A 344 -21.76 14.73 1.54
N ALA A 345 -21.03 14.78 2.65
CA ALA A 345 -20.22 15.95 2.98
C ALA A 345 -18.83 15.88 2.31
N LEU A 346 -18.25 17.05 2.03
CA LEU A 346 -16.90 17.15 1.47
C LEU A 346 -15.83 16.66 2.46
N LEU A 347 -16.03 16.95 3.75
CA LEU A 347 -15.18 16.50 4.84
C LEU A 347 -16.06 15.81 5.89
N GLU A 348 -15.64 14.63 6.30
CA GLU A 348 -16.27 13.86 7.36
C GLU A 348 -15.19 13.34 8.30
N ALA A 349 -15.45 13.40 9.60
CA ALA A 349 -14.49 13.01 10.60
C ALA A 349 -15.15 12.25 11.74
N THR A 350 -14.40 11.29 12.29
CA THR A 350 -14.78 10.60 13.52
C THR A 350 -13.73 10.85 14.60
N THR A 351 -14.19 10.82 15.85
CA THR A 351 -13.35 10.93 17.04
C THR A 351 -13.26 9.60 17.78
N TYR A 352 -12.26 9.45 18.65
CA TYR A 352 -12.05 8.26 19.50
C TYR A 352 -13.05 8.14 20.64
#